data_AF-A0A9D8Q2N8-F1
#
_entry.id   AF-A0A9D8Q2N8-F1
#
_cell.length_a   1.000
_cell.length_b   1.000
_cell.length_c   1.000
_cell.angle_alpha   90.00
_cell.angle_beta   90.00
_cell.angle_gamma   90.00
#
_symmetry.space_group_name_H-M   'P 1'
#
loop_
_entity.id
_entity.type
_entity.pdbx_description
1 polymer ?
#
loop_
_entity_poly.entity_id
_entity_poly.type
_entity_poly.pdbx_seq_one_letter_code
_entity_poly.pdbx_strand_id
1 'polypeptide(L)'
;MPGLVYRVIELPAYGLKVHAWTFDQDRFRMRVALQKTAKGSHVRDLIGPAPDVLAINGGFFERARDGTLTPSGLVIMHGVENAPAYDRGGSGIIHSGASGVGIGYRKDLTARGTMAEAIQVGPILVDPGGKVGVSNTKHDRQNRSAACLTPGKFTIVAVDGGLSLYQLAVLMASPAAEGGLGCDIAINLDGGPSTQASSRAGGQGLDILGGTTVQNALIVSAKPPLP
;
A
#
# COMPACT_ATOMS: atom_id res chain seq x y z
N MET A 1 1.70 -19.71 -3.87
CA MET A 1 0.40 -19.60 -4.57
C MET A 1 0.69 -19.06 -5.96
N PRO A 2 0.17 -19.66 -7.05
CA PRO A 2 0.43 -19.17 -8.41
C PRO A 2 0.08 -17.69 -8.57
N GLY A 3 1.00 -16.91 -9.16
CA GLY A 3 0.87 -15.46 -9.35
C GLY A 3 1.11 -14.59 -8.12
N LEU A 4 1.57 -15.17 -7.01
CA LEU A 4 2.04 -14.46 -5.83
C LEU A 4 3.50 -14.82 -5.56
N VAL A 5 4.36 -13.80 -5.53
CA VAL A 5 5.77 -13.91 -5.16
C VAL A 5 6.02 -13.05 -3.92
N TYR A 6 6.56 -13.66 -2.87
CA TYR A 6 7.06 -12.95 -1.70
C TYR A 6 8.59 -12.97 -1.72
N ARG A 7 9.21 -11.81 -1.51
CA ARG A 7 10.66 -11.69 -1.36
C ARG A 7 11.03 -10.73 -0.23
N VAL A 8 12.17 -11.00 0.39
CA VAL A 8 12.85 -10.05 1.28
C VAL A 8 14.01 -9.46 0.50
N ILE A 9 14.04 -8.14 0.37
CA ILE A 9 15.22 -7.42 -0.12
C ILE A 9 16.00 -6.99 1.11
N GLU A 10 17.19 -7.54 1.27
CA GLU A 10 18.11 -7.14 2.33
C GLU A 10 18.87 -5.90 1.91
N LEU A 11 18.99 -4.94 2.82
CA LEU A 11 19.82 -3.76 2.65
C LEU A 11 20.88 -3.76 3.76
N PRO A 12 21.98 -4.54 3.59
CA PRO A 12 22.96 -4.77 4.66
C PRO A 12 23.61 -3.48 5.16
N ALA A 13 23.85 -2.52 4.27
CA ALA A 13 24.40 -1.21 4.61
C ALA A 13 23.55 -0.42 5.62
N TYR A 14 22.27 -0.77 5.76
CA TYR A 14 21.34 -0.14 6.69
C TYR A 14 20.83 -1.11 7.78
N GLY A 15 21.20 -2.39 7.70
CA GLY A 15 20.67 -3.45 8.56
C GLY A 15 19.16 -3.68 8.40
N LEU A 16 18.61 -3.46 7.19
CA LEU A 16 17.16 -3.47 6.96
C LEU A 16 16.68 -4.62 6.11
N LYS A 17 15.42 -4.98 6.31
CA LYS A 17 14.66 -5.91 5.48
C LYS A 17 13.45 -5.19 4.88
N VAL A 18 13.34 -5.28 3.57
CA VAL A 18 12.18 -4.79 2.82
C VAL A 18 11.36 -6.00 2.38
N HIS A 19 10.15 -6.10 2.89
CA HIS A 19 9.22 -7.17 2.55
C HIS A 19 8.42 -6.73 1.32
N ALA A 20 8.47 -7.52 0.25
CA ALA A 20 7.75 -7.23 -0.98
C ALA A 20 6.91 -8.43 -1.42
N TRP A 21 5.62 -8.19 -1.62
CA TRP A 21 4.66 -9.14 -2.17
C TRP A 21 4.18 -8.67 -3.54
N THR A 22 4.57 -9.39 -4.58
CA THR A 22 4.17 -9.12 -5.95
C THR A 22 3.03 -10.05 -6.36
N PHE A 23 2.01 -9.49 -6.98
CA PHE A 23 0.78 -10.15 -7.38
C PHE A 23 0.52 -9.93 -8.86
N ASP A 24 0.13 -10.99 -9.57
CA ASP A 24 -0.38 -10.89 -10.93
C ASP A 24 -1.81 -10.31 -10.90
N GLN A 25 -2.05 -9.25 -11.67
CA GLN A 25 -3.32 -8.51 -11.65
C GLN A 25 -4.50 -9.30 -12.21
N ASP A 26 -4.26 -10.32 -13.03
CA ASP A 26 -5.29 -11.22 -13.54
C ASP A 26 -5.83 -12.15 -12.45
N ARG A 27 -4.98 -12.53 -11.49
CA ARG A 27 -5.25 -13.52 -10.43
C ARG A 27 -5.60 -12.91 -9.08
N PHE A 28 -5.20 -11.68 -8.81
CA PHE A 28 -5.41 -11.04 -7.51
C PHE A 28 -6.16 -9.71 -7.64
N ARG A 29 -6.88 -9.37 -6.58
CA ARG A 29 -7.57 -8.09 -6.46
C ARG A 29 -7.16 -7.42 -5.15
N MET A 30 -7.23 -6.10 -5.15
CA MET A 30 -7.09 -5.25 -3.97
C MET A 30 -8.46 -4.70 -3.57
N ARG A 31 -8.76 -4.71 -2.27
CA ARG A 31 -9.92 -4.04 -1.68
C ARG A 31 -9.50 -3.20 -0.48
N VAL A 32 -10.33 -2.23 -0.12
CA VAL A 32 -10.16 -1.48 1.11
C VAL A 32 -10.90 -2.20 2.25
N ALA A 33 -10.35 -2.11 3.46
CA ALA A 33 -11.04 -2.46 4.69
C ALA A 33 -10.93 -1.28 5.66
N LEU A 34 -12.04 -0.93 6.31
CA LEU A 34 -12.03 0.02 7.41
C LEU A 34 -11.77 -0.70 8.75
N GLN A 35 -11.33 0.09 9.72
CA GLN A 35 -11.29 -0.29 11.12
C GLN A 35 -12.61 -0.91 11.60
N LYS A 36 -12.52 -1.86 12.54
CA LYS A 36 -13.66 -2.50 13.20
C LYS A 36 -14.20 -1.70 14.38
N THR A 37 -13.39 -0.80 14.95
CA THR A 37 -13.78 0.06 16.08
C THR A 37 -13.44 1.51 15.78
N ALA A 38 -14.11 2.44 16.45
CA ALA A 38 -13.84 3.87 16.31
C ALA A 38 -12.37 4.25 16.59
N LYS A 39 -11.66 3.46 17.40
CA LYS A 39 -10.26 3.69 17.78
C LYS A 39 -9.24 3.02 16.86
N GLY A 40 -9.68 2.47 15.73
CA GLY A 40 -8.82 1.76 14.78
C GLY A 40 -8.80 0.24 14.96
N SER A 41 -8.00 -0.42 14.15
CA SER A 41 -7.70 -1.86 14.24
C SER A 41 -6.26 -2.13 13.81
N HIS A 42 -5.68 -3.25 14.24
CA HIS A 42 -4.46 -3.75 13.63
C HIS A 42 -4.80 -4.50 12.33
N VAL A 43 -3.91 -4.49 11.34
CA VAL A 43 -4.20 -5.10 10.02
C VAL A 43 -4.40 -6.61 10.09
N ARG A 44 -3.75 -7.28 11.05
CA ARG A 44 -3.97 -8.71 11.34
C ARG A 44 -5.40 -9.02 11.76
N ASP A 45 -6.12 -8.03 12.30
CA ASP A 45 -7.53 -8.16 12.66
C ASP A 45 -8.45 -7.86 11.47
N LEU A 46 -7.94 -7.22 10.42
CA LEU A 46 -8.71 -6.81 9.23
C LEU A 46 -8.63 -7.83 8.09
N ILE A 47 -7.60 -8.67 8.07
CA ILE A 47 -7.48 -9.75 7.10
C ILE A 47 -8.51 -10.85 7.38
N GLY A 48 -9.47 -11.05 6.47
CA GLY A 48 -10.50 -12.09 6.57
C GLY A 48 -9.92 -13.50 6.35
N PRO A 49 -10.71 -14.58 6.34
CA PRO A 49 -10.22 -15.90 5.93
C PRO A 49 -9.86 -15.93 4.43
N ALA A 50 -9.51 -17.10 3.89
CA ALA A 50 -9.39 -17.27 2.44
C ALA A 50 -10.64 -16.70 1.74
N PRO A 51 -10.49 -15.96 0.63
CA PRO A 51 -9.30 -15.88 -0.22
C PRO A 51 -8.29 -14.75 0.12
N ASP A 52 -8.38 -14.11 1.28
CA ASP A 52 -7.45 -13.04 1.68
C ASP A 52 -6.05 -13.59 1.98
N VAL A 53 -5.04 -12.98 1.36
CA VAL A 53 -3.63 -13.42 1.43
C VAL A 53 -2.69 -12.38 2.03
N LEU A 54 -3.04 -11.09 1.98
CA LEU A 54 -2.26 -10.01 2.56
C LEU A 54 -3.18 -8.90 3.06
N ALA A 55 -2.84 -8.32 4.20
CA ALA A 55 -3.31 -7.02 4.65
C ALA A 55 -2.12 -6.12 4.96
N ILE A 56 -2.20 -4.84 4.59
CA ILE A 56 -1.23 -3.80 4.94
C ILE A 56 -1.99 -2.53 5.30
N ASN A 57 -1.42 -1.66 6.13
CA ASN A 57 -2.04 -0.37 6.42
C ASN A 57 -2.21 0.47 5.14
N GLY A 58 -3.25 1.30 5.12
CA GLY A 58 -3.63 2.09 3.95
C GLY A 58 -3.23 3.56 4.06
N GLY A 59 -4.23 4.43 3.94
CA GLY A 59 -4.10 5.88 3.91
C GLY A 59 -3.95 6.53 5.27
N PHE A 60 -3.66 7.83 5.23
CA PHE A 60 -3.55 8.68 6.41
C PHE A 60 -4.89 8.84 7.14
N PHE A 61 -4.81 9.12 8.43
CA PHE A 61 -5.96 9.36 9.28
C PHE A 61 -5.66 10.39 10.37
N GLU A 62 -6.71 11.04 10.86
CA GLU A 62 -6.67 11.91 12.02
C GLU A 62 -7.12 11.17 13.27
N ARG A 63 -6.50 11.50 14.40
CA ARG A 63 -6.90 11.00 15.72
C ARG A 63 -7.48 12.14 16.56
N ALA A 64 -8.77 12.03 16.88
CA ALA A 64 -9.44 12.95 17.80
C ALA A 64 -8.99 12.71 19.25
N ARG A 65 -9.32 13.66 20.15
CA ARG A 65 -8.91 13.62 21.57
C ARG A 65 -9.45 12.40 22.32
N ASP A 66 -10.62 11.89 21.94
CA ASP A 66 -11.24 10.68 22.48
C ASP A 66 -10.63 9.37 21.91
N GLY A 67 -9.67 9.51 20.99
CA GLY A 67 -8.99 8.41 20.30
C GLY A 67 -9.67 7.96 19.02
N THR A 68 -10.80 8.58 18.63
CA THR A 68 -11.53 8.23 17.40
C THR A 68 -10.69 8.56 16.17
N LEU A 69 -10.66 7.62 15.20
CA LEU A 69 -9.94 7.77 13.94
C LEU A 69 -10.88 8.09 12.78
N THR A 70 -10.46 9.04 11.94
CA THR A 70 -11.17 9.44 10.71
C THR A 70 -10.20 9.53 9.52
N PRO A 71 -10.58 9.14 8.29
CA PRO A 71 -9.70 9.26 7.13
C PRO A 71 -9.28 10.71 6.88
N SER A 72 -8.02 10.94 6.51
CA SER A 72 -7.54 12.28 6.12
C SER A 72 -7.85 12.63 4.66
N GLY A 73 -8.28 11.67 3.84
CA GLY A 73 -8.55 11.83 2.41
C GLY A 73 -9.56 10.81 1.87
N LEU A 74 -9.66 10.76 0.54
CA LEU A 74 -10.62 9.92 -0.19
C LEU A 74 -10.57 8.47 0.29
N VAL A 75 -11.73 7.91 0.58
CA VAL A 75 -11.92 6.46 0.71
C VAL A 75 -13.13 6.06 -0.11
N ILE A 76 -12.94 5.10 -1.02
CA ILE A 76 -14.02 4.45 -1.77
C ILE A 76 -14.00 2.96 -1.42
N MET A 77 -15.16 2.41 -1.08
CA MET A 77 -15.37 0.97 -0.93
C MET A 77 -16.60 0.54 -1.71
N HIS A 78 -16.47 -0.53 -2.48
CA HIS A 78 -17.56 -1.06 -3.30
C HIS A 78 -18.26 0.00 -4.17
N GLY A 79 -17.49 0.96 -4.70
CA GLY A 79 -17.97 2.06 -5.52
C GLY A 79 -18.65 3.20 -4.75
N VAL A 80 -18.70 3.16 -3.42
CA VAL A 80 -19.29 4.20 -2.57
C VAL A 80 -18.19 5.05 -1.96
N GLU A 81 -18.30 6.38 -2.07
CA GLU A 81 -17.39 7.31 -1.40
C GLU A 81 -17.73 7.35 0.11
N ASN A 82 -16.84 6.78 0.93
CA ASN A 82 -16.95 6.75 2.39
C ASN A 82 -16.30 7.99 3.05
N ALA A 83 -15.38 8.64 2.35
CA ALA A 83 -14.78 9.92 2.73
C ALA A 83 -14.34 10.67 1.47
N PRO A 84 -14.48 12.00 1.41
CA PRO A 84 -14.10 12.77 0.24
C PRO A 84 -12.59 13.03 0.16
N ALA A 85 -12.11 13.41 -1.02
CA ALA A 85 -10.73 13.81 -1.22
C ALA A 85 -10.43 15.19 -0.60
N TYR A 86 -9.25 15.36 0.00
CA TYR A 86 -8.78 16.62 0.58
C TYR A 86 -7.33 16.90 0.22
N ASP A 87 -6.88 18.15 0.11
CA ASP A 87 -5.48 18.45 -0.21
C ASP A 87 -4.48 17.86 0.81
N ARG A 88 -4.88 17.77 2.08
CA ARG A 88 -4.09 17.18 3.17
C ARG A 88 -4.00 15.64 3.13
N GLY A 89 -4.84 14.98 2.34
CA GLY A 89 -4.92 13.51 2.29
C GLY A 89 -3.80 12.84 1.48
N GLY A 90 -2.88 13.61 0.90
CA GLY A 90 -1.80 13.11 0.05
C GLY A 90 -2.00 13.44 -1.43
N SER A 91 -0.91 13.36 -2.21
CA SER A 91 -0.89 13.77 -3.62
C SER A 91 -1.35 12.71 -4.60
N GLY A 92 -1.52 11.46 -4.16
CA GLY A 92 -1.87 10.33 -5.01
C GLY A 92 -3.10 9.57 -4.53
N ILE A 93 -3.54 8.65 -5.37
CA ILE A 93 -4.59 7.68 -5.06
C ILE A 93 -4.11 6.32 -5.54
N ILE A 94 -4.26 5.31 -4.69
CA ILE A 94 -4.26 3.90 -5.10
C ILE A 94 -5.70 3.44 -5.18
N HIS A 95 -6.06 2.74 -6.24
CA HIS A 95 -7.43 2.30 -6.48
C HIS A 95 -7.49 0.94 -7.16
N SER A 96 -8.67 0.31 -7.15
CA SER A 96 -8.97 -0.82 -8.01
C SER A 96 -10.35 -0.70 -8.64
N GLY A 97 -10.55 -1.38 -9.77
CA GLY A 97 -11.80 -1.42 -10.51
C GLY A 97 -11.78 -2.55 -11.55
N ALA A 98 -12.62 -2.43 -12.58
CA ALA A 98 -12.68 -3.42 -13.66
C ALA A 98 -11.33 -3.65 -14.36
N SER A 99 -10.52 -2.59 -14.50
CA SER A 99 -9.20 -2.62 -15.13
C SER A 99 -8.07 -3.13 -14.22
N GLY A 100 -8.38 -3.55 -12.99
CA GLY A 100 -7.37 -3.97 -12.02
C GLY A 100 -6.94 -2.85 -11.07
N VAL A 101 -5.72 -2.96 -10.54
CA VAL A 101 -5.14 -2.01 -9.58
C VAL A 101 -4.47 -0.85 -10.33
N GLY A 102 -4.76 0.37 -9.91
CA GLY A 102 -4.20 1.60 -10.46
C GLY A 102 -3.58 2.50 -9.39
N ILE A 103 -2.62 3.31 -9.82
CA ILE A 103 -2.02 4.39 -9.05
C ILE A 103 -2.04 5.63 -9.94
N GLY A 104 -2.35 6.79 -9.37
CA GLY A 104 -2.24 8.05 -10.09
C GLY A 104 -2.20 9.25 -9.16
N TYR A 105 -1.83 10.39 -9.73
CA TYR A 105 -1.91 11.67 -9.04
C TYR A 105 -3.38 12.04 -8.83
N ARG A 106 -3.71 12.47 -7.60
CA ARG A 106 -5.07 12.89 -7.22
C ARG A 106 -5.65 13.93 -8.18
N LYS A 107 -4.82 14.90 -8.59
CA LYS A 107 -5.21 16.00 -9.48
C LYS A 107 -5.60 15.54 -10.88
N ASP A 108 -5.08 14.38 -11.33
CA ASP A 108 -5.26 13.88 -12.69
C ASP A 108 -6.36 12.80 -12.74
N LEU A 109 -6.78 12.27 -11.58
CA LEU A 109 -7.82 11.26 -11.44
C LEU A 109 -9.21 11.90 -11.26
N THR A 110 -9.81 12.31 -12.37
CA THR A 110 -11.13 12.95 -12.42
C THR A 110 -12.29 11.94 -12.48
N ALA A 111 -12.08 10.76 -13.07
CA ALA A 111 -13.10 9.72 -13.22
C ALA A 111 -13.16 8.77 -12.01
N ARG A 112 -13.71 9.23 -10.88
CA ARG A 112 -13.87 8.40 -9.67
C ARG A 112 -14.93 7.30 -9.80
N GLY A 113 -15.92 7.49 -10.68
CA GLY A 113 -17.05 6.56 -10.84
C GLY A 113 -16.69 5.15 -11.32
N THR A 114 -15.47 4.93 -11.81
CA THR A 114 -14.96 3.61 -12.23
C THR A 114 -14.17 2.89 -11.14
N MET A 115 -13.93 3.54 -10.00
CA MET A 115 -13.19 2.96 -8.89
C MET A 115 -14.16 2.15 -8.01
N ALA A 116 -13.90 0.87 -7.87
CA ALA A 116 -14.59 0.04 -6.87
C ALA A 116 -14.00 0.31 -5.48
N GLU A 117 -12.69 0.51 -5.42
CA GLU A 117 -11.95 0.67 -4.17
C GLU A 117 -10.94 1.79 -4.38
N ALA A 118 -10.78 2.70 -3.42
CA ALA A 118 -9.76 3.75 -3.51
C ALA A 118 -9.34 4.28 -2.14
N ILE A 119 -8.06 4.62 -2.03
CA ILE A 119 -7.51 5.37 -0.90
C ILE A 119 -6.65 6.50 -1.45
N GLN A 120 -6.93 7.72 -1.00
CA GLN A 120 -6.01 8.84 -1.16
C GLN A 120 -4.90 8.75 -0.12
N VAL A 121 -3.66 8.88 -0.60
CA VAL A 121 -2.44 8.80 0.23
C VAL A 121 -1.26 9.41 -0.56
N GLY A 122 -0.04 9.28 -0.05
CA GLY A 122 1.14 9.63 -0.81
C GLY A 122 2.35 9.97 0.07
N PRO A 123 3.39 10.59 -0.53
CA PRO A 123 3.46 11.03 -1.92
C PRO A 123 3.57 9.90 -2.95
N ILE A 124 3.44 10.22 -4.24
CA ILE A 124 3.96 9.37 -5.33
C ILE A 124 5.48 9.27 -5.17
N LEU A 125 5.98 8.04 -5.12
CA LEU A 125 7.40 7.72 -4.92
C LEU A 125 8.13 7.60 -6.26
N VAL A 126 7.48 7.00 -7.24
CA VAL A 126 8.00 6.81 -8.60
C VAL A 126 6.97 7.37 -9.56
N ASP A 127 7.38 8.32 -10.38
CA ASP A 127 6.58 8.92 -11.45
C ASP A 127 6.32 7.94 -12.59
N PRO A 128 5.21 8.09 -13.33
CA PRO A 128 4.92 7.30 -14.52
C PRO A 128 6.14 7.20 -15.46
N GLY A 129 6.51 5.97 -15.78
CA GLY A 129 7.70 5.66 -16.58
C GLY A 129 8.96 5.40 -15.77
N GLY A 130 8.84 5.14 -14.46
CA GLY A 130 9.91 4.60 -13.63
C GLY A 130 10.93 5.62 -13.11
N LYS A 131 10.57 6.91 -13.06
CA LYS A 131 11.46 7.97 -12.57
C LYS A 131 11.25 8.22 -11.09
N VAL A 132 12.32 8.45 -10.32
CA VAL A 132 12.21 8.82 -8.90
C VAL A 132 11.43 10.13 -8.77
N GLY A 133 10.27 10.08 -8.11
CA GLY A 133 9.33 11.21 -7.96
C GLY A 133 9.51 12.03 -6.67
N VAL A 134 10.42 11.61 -5.78
CA VAL A 134 10.75 12.33 -4.54
C VAL A 134 12.08 13.04 -4.69
N SER A 135 12.09 14.36 -4.51
CA SER A 135 13.32 15.17 -4.51
C SER A 135 13.88 15.45 -3.10
N ASN A 136 13.08 15.22 -2.06
CA ASN A 136 13.49 15.45 -0.69
C ASN A 136 14.45 14.35 -0.21
N THR A 137 15.74 14.67 -0.14
CA THR A 137 16.81 13.76 0.27
C THR A 137 17.06 13.72 1.78
N LYS A 138 16.23 14.38 2.61
CA LYS A 138 16.35 14.30 4.07
C LYS A 138 16.36 12.84 4.54
N HIS A 139 17.29 12.51 5.42
CA HIS A 139 17.47 11.16 5.96
C HIS A 139 16.48 10.83 7.10
N ASP A 140 15.21 11.23 6.97
CA ASP A 140 14.15 10.85 7.90
C ASP A 140 13.80 9.37 7.73
N ARG A 141 14.45 8.52 8.52
CA ARG A 141 14.28 7.07 8.48
C ARG A 141 13.07 6.70 9.34
N GLN A 142 12.03 6.20 8.67
CA GLN A 142 10.80 5.72 9.31
C GLN A 142 10.44 4.36 8.71
N ASN A 143 9.67 3.56 9.45
CA ASN A 143 9.00 2.42 8.84
C ASN A 143 8.12 2.93 7.69
N ARG A 144 8.05 2.19 6.59
CA ARG A 144 7.35 2.61 5.38
C ARG A 144 6.45 1.49 4.87
N SER A 145 5.30 1.87 4.37
CA SER A 145 4.45 1.02 3.54
C SER A 145 4.30 1.66 2.18
N ALA A 146 4.27 0.87 1.11
CA ALA A 146 4.14 1.39 -0.25
C ALA A 146 3.48 0.39 -1.19
N ALA A 147 3.03 0.89 -2.34
CA ALA A 147 2.53 0.09 -3.43
C ALA A 147 3.16 0.52 -4.75
N CYS A 148 3.28 -0.41 -5.68
CA CYS A 148 3.95 -0.21 -6.95
C CYS A 148 3.27 -1.01 -8.06
N LEU A 149 3.29 -0.46 -9.28
CA LEU A 149 2.84 -1.15 -10.48
C LEU A 149 4.00 -1.43 -11.41
N THR A 150 3.93 -2.60 -12.03
CA THR A 150 4.73 -3.02 -13.20
C THR A 150 3.79 -3.69 -14.19
N PRO A 151 4.21 -3.99 -15.44
CA PRO A 151 3.28 -4.50 -16.45
C PRO A 151 2.58 -5.79 -15.99
N GLY A 152 1.24 -5.71 -15.88
CA GLY A 152 0.39 -6.83 -15.45
C GLY A 152 0.48 -7.20 -13.97
N LYS A 153 1.22 -6.46 -13.14
CA LYS A 153 1.47 -6.81 -11.74
C LYS A 153 1.31 -5.60 -10.81
N PHE A 154 1.13 -5.88 -9.53
CA PHE A 154 1.28 -4.89 -8.48
C PHE A 154 2.07 -5.47 -7.32
N THR A 155 2.86 -4.63 -6.67
CA THR A 155 3.70 -5.01 -5.53
C THR A 155 3.33 -4.18 -4.32
N ILE A 156 3.13 -4.83 -3.18
CA ILE A 156 2.95 -4.21 -1.88
C ILE A 156 4.25 -4.35 -1.10
N VAL A 157 4.68 -3.28 -0.44
CA VAL A 157 5.95 -3.20 0.27
C VAL A 157 5.73 -2.77 1.71
N ALA A 158 6.42 -3.43 2.64
CA ALA A 158 6.56 -3.00 4.03
C ALA A 158 8.04 -2.99 4.42
N VAL A 159 8.46 -1.92 5.08
CA VAL A 159 9.82 -1.71 5.57
C VAL A 159 9.77 -1.60 7.08
N ASP A 160 10.48 -2.50 7.75
CA ASP A 160 10.74 -2.43 9.18
C ASP A 160 12.21 -2.04 9.44
N GLY A 161 12.43 -1.04 10.28
CA GLY A 161 13.75 -0.54 10.69
C GLY A 161 14.19 0.79 10.07
N GLY A 162 13.38 1.42 9.22
CA GLY A 162 13.58 2.83 8.84
C GLY A 162 14.25 3.09 7.50
N LEU A 163 13.49 3.50 6.48
CA LEU A 163 13.97 4.07 5.21
C LEU A 163 13.47 5.51 5.04
N SER A 164 14.29 6.38 4.44
CA SER A 164 13.76 7.66 3.97
C SER A 164 12.87 7.47 2.74
N LEU A 165 11.97 8.43 2.49
CA LEU A 165 11.12 8.41 1.29
C LEU A 165 11.97 8.39 0.01
N TYR A 166 13.07 9.12 -0.03
CA TYR A 166 13.99 9.13 -1.17
C TYR A 166 14.63 7.77 -1.39
N GLN A 167 15.16 7.14 -0.33
CA GLN A 167 15.79 5.82 -0.44
C GLN A 167 14.78 4.75 -0.87
N LEU A 168 13.55 4.82 -0.34
CA LEU A 168 12.48 3.94 -0.79
C LEU A 168 12.12 4.18 -2.26
N ALA A 169 11.99 5.44 -2.68
CA ALA A 169 11.71 5.78 -4.08
C ALA A 169 12.80 5.28 -5.04
N VAL A 170 14.08 5.43 -4.69
CA VAL A 170 15.21 4.88 -5.45
C VAL A 170 15.11 3.36 -5.53
N LEU A 171 14.92 2.66 -4.41
CA LEU A 171 14.76 1.20 -4.40
C LEU A 171 13.59 0.74 -5.26
N MET A 172 12.47 1.47 -5.24
CA MET A 172 11.28 1.15 -6.01
C MET A 172 11.50 1.35 -7.51
N ALA A 173 12.18 2.44 -7.91
CA ALA A 173 12.48 2.74 -9.31
C ALA A 173 13.59 1.83 -9.89
N SER A 174 14.59 1.46 -9.10
CA SER A 174 15.74 0.67 -9.56
C SER A 174 15.30 -0.64 -10.23
N PRO A 175 15.94 -1.06 -11.34
CA PRO A 175 15.61 -2.31 -12.01
C PRO A 175 15.69 -3.52 -11.09
N ALA A 176 14.82 -4.51 -11.33
CA ALA A 176 14.85 -5.76 -10.55
C ALA A 176 16.19 -6.50 -10.66
N ALA A 177 16.86 -6.41 -11.82
CA ALA A 177 18.19 -6.98 -12.04
C ALA A 177 19.30 -6.33 -11.18
N GLU A 178 19.07 -5.11 -10.69
CA GLU A 178 19.97 -4.36 -9.81
C GLU A 178 19.54 -4.44 -8.34
N GLY A 179 18.58 -5.32 -8.02
CA GLY A 179 18.06 -5.49 -6.65
C GLY A 179 16.90 -4.56 -6.28
N GLY A 180 16.42 -3.73 -7.20
CA GLY A 180 15.24 -2.89 -7.00
C GLY A 180 13.90 -3.58 -7.33
N LEU A 181 12.83 -2.80 -7.46
CA LEU A 181 11.48 -3.31 -7.79
C LEU A 181 11.05 -3.04 -9.24
N GLY A 182 11.77 -2.18 -9.97
CA GLY A 182 11.50 -1.84 -11.37
C GLY A 182 10.11 -1.24 -11.58
N CYS A 183 9.62 -0.46 -10.62
CA CYS A 183 8.28 0.11 -10.64
C CYS A 183 8.10 1.11 -11.78
N ASP A 184 7.00 1.01 -12.52
CA ASP A 184 6.60 2.03 -13.51
C ASP A 184 6.00 3.26 -12.82
N ILE A 185 5.28 3.03 -11.72
CA ILE A 185 4.73 4.04 -10.82
C ILE A 185 4.62 3.43 -9.42
N ALA A 186 4.84 4.25 -8.39
CA ALA A 186 4.75 3.81 -7.00
C ALA A 186 4.20 4.92 -6.10
N ILE A 187 3.54 4.53 -5.02
CA ILE A 187 2.94 5.43 -4.04
C ILE A 187 3.29 4.99 -2.63
N ASN A 188 3.63 5.96 -1.78
CA ASN A 188 3.80 5.76 -0.36
C ASN A 188 2.43 5.63 0.32
N LEU A 189 2.30 4.68 1.24
CA LEU A 189 1.15 4.53 2.13
C LEU A 189 1.47 5.19 3.50
N ASP A 190 0.57 5.09 4.47
CA ASP A 190 0.88 5.58 5.81
C ASP A 190 2.11 4.87 6.40
N GLY A 191 2.93 5.60 7.15
CA GLY A 191 4.27 5.18 7.57
C GLY A 191 4.44 5.14 9.08
N GLY A 192 5.70 5.08 9.53
CA GLY A 192 6.06 5.14 10.94
C GLY A 192 5.36 4.04 11.77
N PRO A 193 4.82 4.36 12.96
CA PRO A 193 4.10 3.40 13.80
C PRO A 193 2.89 2.72 13.13
N SER A 194 2.34 3.30 12.06
CA SER A 194 1.23 2.70 11.31
C SER A 194 1.67 1.56 10.40
N THR A 195 2.97 1.47 10.05
CA THR A 195 3.49 0.42 9.15
C THR A 195 3.28 -0.95 9.77
N GLN A 196 2.42 -1.75 9.15
CA GLN A 196 2.12 -3.11 9.59
C GLN A 196 1.57 -3.92 8.43
N ALA A 197 1.87 -5.22 8.42
CA ALA A 197 1.38 -6.15 7.42
C ALA A 197 1.06 -7.50 8.05
N SER A 198 0.07 -8.21 7.52
CA SER A 198 -0.24 -9.59 7.87
C SER A 198 -0.41 -10.38 6.59
N SER A 199 0.41 -11.40 6.39
CA SER A 199 0.48 -12.20 5.17
C SER A 199 0.25 -13.66 5.49
N ARG A 200 -0.55 -14.33 4.66
CA ARG A 200 -0.71 -15.79 4.65
C ARG A 200 -0.08 -16.43 3.40
N ALA A 201 0.74 -15.66 2.68
CA ALA A 201 1.47 -16.13 1.52
C ALA A 201 2.48 -17.23 1.90
N GLY A 202 2.55 -18.32 1.12
CA GLY A 202 3.67 -19.27 1.21
C GLY A 202 3.58 -20.34 2.31
N GLY A 203 2.41 -20.55 2.93
CA GLY A 203 2.18 -21.66 3.88
C GLY A 203 2.63 -21.40 5.32
N GLN A 204 3.37 -20.31 5.56
CA GLN A 204 3.62 -19.78 6.90
C GLN A 204 3.11 -18.33 6.97
N GLY A 205 2.40 -18.01 8.06
CA GLY A 205 1.97 -16.64 8.32
C GLY A 205 3.15 -15.74 8.65
N LEU A 206 3.10 -14.50 8.17
CA LEU A 206 4.07 -13.45 8.51
C LEU A 206 3.30 -12.22 8.99
N ASP A 207 3.64 -11.75 10.18
CA ASP A 207 3.13 -10.49 10.72
C ASP A 207 4.28 -9.51 10.93
N ILE A 208 4.12 -8.30 10.39
CA ILE A 208 4.90 -7.11 10.70
C ILE A 208 4.02 -6.26 11.61
N LEU A 209 4.43 -6.13 12.87
CA LEU A 209 3.61 -5.50 13.91
C LEU A 209 3.75 -3.97 13.84
N GLY A 210 2.62 -3.27 13.79
CA GLY A 210 2.57 -1.82 13.92
C GLY A 210 2.56 -1.37 15.37
N GLY A 211 3.08 -0.17 15.63
CA GLY A 211 3.03 0.49 16.93
C GLY A 211 1.68 1.14 17.24
N THR A 212 0.77 1.25 16.28
CA THR A 212 -0.56 1.84 16.48
C THR A 212 -1.66 1.15 15.65
N THR A 213 -2.90 1.40 16.03
CA THR A 213 -4.08 1.02 15.24
C THR A 213 -4.26 1.95 14.05
N VAL A 214 -4.76 1.40 12.94
CA VAL A 214 -5.00 2.15 11.70
C VAL A 214 -6.49 2.27 11.40
N GLN A 215 -6.84 3.31 10.64
CA GLN A 215 -8.22 3.60 10.26
C GLN A 215 -8.70 2.77 9.08
N ASN A 216 -7.78 2.46 8.16
CA ASN A 216 -8.06 1.66 6.98
C ASN A 216 -6.82 0.84 6.56
N ALA A 217 -7.08 -0.18 5.74
CA ALA A 217 -6.09 -1.11 5.23
C ALA A 217 -6.37 -1.47 3.77
N LEU A 218 -5.30 -1.84 3.06
CA LEU A 218 -5.41 -2.54 1.79
C LEU A 218 -5.41 -4.05 2.08
N ILE A 219 -6.38 -4.75 1.52
CA ILE A 219 -6.47 -6.21 1.57
C ILE A 219 -6.29 -6.75 0.15
N VAL A 220 -5.43 -7.75 0.00
CA VAL A 220 -5.23 -8.46 -1.26
C VAL A 220 -5.82 -9.86 -1.12
N SER A 221 -6.65 -10.24 -2.09
CA SER A 221 -7.30 -11.55 -2.14
C SER A 221 -7.09 -12.20 -3.52
N ALA A 222 -7.03 -13.53 -3.55
CA ALA A 222 -7.15 -14.24 -4.81
C ALA A 222 -8.53 -13.97 -5.44
N LYS A 223 -8.57 -13.78 -6.75
CA LYS A 223 -9.83 -13.73 -7.50
C LYS A 223 -10.41 -15.15 -7.57
N PRO A 224 -11.74 -15.27 -7.67
CA PRO A 224 -12.36 -16.54 -8.05
C PRO A 224 -11.76 -17.03 -9.38
N PRO A 225 -11.67 -18.36 -9.60
CA PRO A 225 -11.44 -18.88 -10.94
C PRO A 225 -12.45 -18.26 -11.91
N LEU A 226 -12.00 -17.89 -13.11
CA LEU A 226 -12.94 -17.53 -14.17
C LEU A 226 -13.83 -18.76 -14.44
N PRO A 227 -15.16 -18.56 -14.59
CA PRO A 227 -16.08 -19.65 -14.94
C PRO A 227 -15.76 -20.28 -16.30
#